data_AF-G0N840-F1
#
_entry.id   AF-G0N840-F1
#
_cell.length_a   1.000
_cell.length_b   1.000
_cell.length_c   1.000
_cell.angle_alpha   90.00
_cell.angle_beta   90.00
_cell.angle_gamma   90.00
#
_symmetry.space_group_name_H-M   'P 1'
#
loop_
_entity.id
_entity.type
_entity.pdbx_description
1 polymer ?
#
loop_
_entity_poly.entity_id
_entity_poly.type
_entity_poly.pdbx_seq_one_letter_code
_entity_poly.pdbx_strand_id
1 'polypeptide(L)'
;MQINGKYHIENSLLKSKVNRLENEIARLREQASQALEPVVMDRRKLLELRKLKDDFGRNKIMEEAKEKMDKVKQLPDTTENLAGALEAAENELTRLETSIYNYQDFLDLNVRVYQKSHDISKILDLPEYPKISNGFSDLYSRLFPVRAPETGIPDTDCPICYDTRLPGQQTLACDNDRCPYIFHLSCLRKWFEDKKGCTKCPQCQKTLRDPDQYPMLQ
;
A
#
# COMPACT_ATOMS: atom_id res chain seq x y z
N MET A 1 -7.39 -71.63 48.43
CA MET A 1 -7.86 -70.26 48.74
C MET A 1 -6.66 -69.32 48.84
N GLN A 2 -6.13 -68.79 47.73
CA GLN A 2 -5.00 -67.82 47.75
C GLN A 2 -5.18 -66.65 46.75
N ILE A 3 -6.29 -66.60 46.01
CA ILE A 3 -6.48 -65.68 44.89
C ILE A 3 -6.95 -64.29 45.37
N ASN A 4 -7.82 -64.20 46.39
CA ASN A 4 -8.37 -62.92 46.86
C ASN A 4 -7.35 -61.96 47.50
N GLY A 5 -6.28 -62.47 48.11
CA GLY A 5 -5.26 -61.61 48.75
C GLY A 5 -4.38 -60.86 47.75
N LYS A 6 -4.03 -61.50 46.62
CA LYS A 6 -3.17 -60.93 45.58
C LYS A 6 -3.88 -59.81 44.81
N TYR A 7 -5.15 -60.04 44.45
CA TYR A 7 -6.01 -59.04 43.81
C TYR A 7 -6.25 -57.81 44.70
N HIS A 8 -6.42 -57.99 46.01
CA HIS A 8 -6.64 -56.86 46.92
C HIS A 8 -5.38 -55.99 47.07
N ILE A 9 -4.18 -56.59 47.07
CA ILE A 9 -2.91 -55.87 47.13
C ILE A 9 -2.64 -55.12 45.83
N GLU A 10 -2.89 -55.74 44.67
CA GLU A 10 -2.76 -55.09 43.35
C GLU A 10 -3.72 -53.90 43.20
N ASN A 11 -4.97 -54.04 43.66
CA ASN A 11 -5.96 -52.96 43.61
C ASN A 11 -5.58 -51.78 44.52
N SER A 12 -5.05 -52.07 45.71
CA SER A 12 -4.51 -51.05 46.62
C SER A 12 -3.31 -50.30 46.02
N LEU A 13 -2.38 -51.05 45.39
CA LEU A 13 -1.21 -50.48 44.74
C LEU A 13 -1.60 -49.58 43.55
N LEU A 14 -2.55 -50.03 42.73
CA LEU A 14 -3.08 -49.26 41.61
C LEU A 14 -3.75 -47.96 42.07
N LYS A 15 -4.59 -48.01 43.11
CA LYS A 15 -5.18 -46.80 43.70
C LYS A 15 -4.12 -45.81 44.18
N SER A 16 -3.05 -46.31 44.81
CA SER A 16 -1.95 -45.45 45.25
C SER A 16 -1.22 -44.77 44.07
N LYS A 17 -1.08 -45.46 42.93
CA LYS A 17 -0.45 -44.91 41.73
C LYS A 17 -1.35 -43.87 41.06
N VAL A 18 -2.65 -44.14 40.96
CA VAL A 18 -3.63 -43.19 40.43
C VAL A 18 -3.60 -41.89 41.24
N ASN A 19 -3.65 -41.97 42.57
CA ASN A 19 -3.57 -40.79 43.42
C ASN A 19 -2.27 -40.00 43.25
N ARG A 20 -1.13 -40.67 43.01
CA ARG A 20 0.15 -39.97 42.74
C ARG A 20 0.09 -39.23 41.41
N LEU A 21 -0.42 -39.88 40.37
CA LEU A 21 -0.56 -39.29 39.04
C LEU A 21 -1.54 -38.11 39.05
N GLU A 22 -2.65 -38.22 39.76
CA GLU A 22 -3.61 -37.11 39.92
C GLU A 22 -2.98 -35.90 40.62
N ASN A 23 -2.17 -36.15 41.66
CA ASN A 23 -1.43 -35.09 42.34
C ASN A 23 -0.33 -34.46 41.47
N GLU A 24 0.36 -35.26 40.65
CA GLU A 24 1.31 -34.74 39.66
C GLU A 24 0.62 -33.91 38.59
N ILE A 25 -0.51 -34.37 38.06
CA ILE A 25 -1.32 -33.62 37.08
C ILE A 25 -1.78 -32.29 37.67
N ALA A 26 -2.25 -32.28 38.92
CA ALA A 26 -2.67 -31.06 39.59
C ALA A 26 -1.49 -30.08 39.75
N ARG A 27 -0.31 -30.56 40.16
CA ARG A 27 0.90 -29.75 40.27
C ARG A 27 1.38 -29.19 38.94
N LEU A 28 1.37 -30.01 37.88
CA LEU A 28 1.78 -29.58 36.54
C LEU A 28 0.83 -28.54 35.97
N ARG A 29 -0.48 -28.67 36.21
CA ARG A 29 -1.48 -27.66 35.85
C ARG A 29 -1.27 -26.35 36.60
N GLU A 30 -0.99 -26.42 37.90
CA GLU A 30 -0.71 -25.25 38.73
C GLU A 30 0.58 -24.55 38.28
N GLN A 31 1.64 -25.30 38.01
CA GLN A 31 2.89 -24.78 37.46
C GLN A 31 2.70 -24.14 36.08
N ALA A 32 1.88 -24.74 35.21
CA ALA A 32 1.54 -24.15 33.91
C ALA A 32 0.74 -22.85 34.05
N SER A 33 -0.21 -22.80 35.00
CA SER A 33 -0.97 -21.59 35.31
C SER A 33 -0.09 -20.47 35.89
N GLN A 34 0.93 -20.81 36.68
CA GLN A 34 1.88 -19.86 37.25
C GLN A 34 2.97 -19.41 36.26
N ALA A 35 3.31 -20.25 35.28
CA ALA A 35 4.25 -19.91 34.20
C ALA A 35 3.62 -19.05 33.10
N LEU A 36 2.28 -19.01 32.99
CA LEU A 36 1.59 -18.00 32.18
C LEU A 36 1.63 -16.67 32.93
N GLU A 37 2.60 -15.82 32.61
CA GLU A 37 2.48 -14.40 32.90
C GLU A 37 1.15 -13.89 32.29
N PRO A 38 0.39 -13.04 32.99
CA PRO A 38 -0.81 -12.45 32.42
C PRO A 38 -0.40 -11.62 31.20
N VAL A 39 -0.60 -12.16 29.99
CA VAL A 39 -0.24 -11.47 28.76
C VAL A 39 -1.17 -10.27 28.62
N VAL A 40 -0.67 -9.10 29.00
CA VAL A 40 -1.39 -7.84 28.83
C VAL A 40 -1.46 -7.58 27.33
N MET A 41 -2.67 -7.72 26.77
CA MET A 41 -2.95 -7.31 25.41
C MET A 41 -2.58 -5.84 25.21
N ASP A 42 -1.57 -5.58 24.39
CA ASP A 42 -1.34 -4.23 23.90
C ASP A 42 -2.42 -3.89 22.87
N ARG A 43 -3.51 -3.33 23.40
CA ARG A 43 -4.65 -2.84 22.62
C ARG A 43 -4.23 -1.86 21.54
N ARG A 44 -3.12 -1.11 21.73
CA ARG A 44 -2.60 -0.18 20.73
C ARG A 44 -2.15 -0.91 19.49
N LYS A 45 -1.38 -2.00 19.64
CA LYS A 45 -0.87 -2.75 18.49
C LYS A 45 -1.98 -3.41 17.69
N LEU A 46 -3.00 -3.94 18.38
CA LEU A 46 -4.18 -4.49 17.72
C LEU A 46 -4.96 -3.42 16.92
N LEU A 47 -5.07 -2.20 17.47
CA LEU A 47 -5.69 -1.06 16.78
C LEU A 47 -4.89 -0.66 15.53
N GLU A 48 -3.57 -0.65 15.59
CA GLU A 48 -2.70 -0.37 14.43
C GLU A 48 -2.90 -1.39 13.31
N LEU A 49 -2.90 -2.69 13.63
CA LEU A 49 -3.09 -3.76 12.63
C LEU A 49 -4.46 -3.68 11.97
N ARG A 50 -5.52 -3.41 12.75
CA ARG A 50 -6.87 -3.21 12.21
C ARG A 50 -6.96 -1.97 11.35
N LYS A 51 -6.36 -0.86 11.79
CA LYS A 51 -6.33 0.38 11.01
C LYS A 51 -5.64 0.15 9.67
N LEU A 52 -4.49 -0.53 9.65
CA LEU A 52 -3.77 -0.85 8.43
C LEU A 52 -4.62 -1.72 7.48
N LYS A 53 -5.33 -2.72 8.02
CA LYS A 53 -6.27 -3.53 7.26
C LYS A 53 -7.40 -2.71 6.66
N ASP A 54 -8.00 -1.81 7.45
CA ASP A 54 -9.11 -0.98 7.01
C ASP A 54 -8.67 0.08 5.99
N ASP A 55 -7.47 0.66 6.18
CA ASP A 55 -6.84 1.58 5.22
C ASP A 55 -6.56 0.86 3.89
N PHE A 56 -6.03 -0.36 3.95
CA PHE A 56 -5.82 -1.18 2.76
C PHE A 56 -7.16 -1.51 2.08
N GLY A 57 -8.20 -1.92 2.81
CA GLY A 57 -9.51 -2.21 2.21
C GLY A 57 -10.20 -1.01 1.54
N ARG A 58 -9.77 0.23 1.84
CA ARG A 58 -10.25 1.46 1.19
C ARG A 58 -9.38 1.94 0.02
N ASN A 59 -8.27 1.26 -0.26
CA ASN A 59 -7.40 1.63 -1.36
C ASN A 59 -8.15 1.50 -2.70
N LYS A 60 -7.68 2.21 -3.73
CA LYS A 60 -8.31 2.25 -5.05
C LYS A 60 -7.45 1.64 -6.15
N ILE A 61 -6.49 0.80 -5.77
CA ILE A 61 -5.42 0.33 -6.67
C ILE A 61 -6.02 -0.56 -7.77
N MET A 62 -7.02 -1.39 -7.42
CA MET A 62 -7.73 -2.20 -8.42
C MET A 62 -8.60 -1.36 -9.34
N GLU A 63 -9.30 -0.37 -8.80
CA GLU A 63 -10.13 0.55 -9.57
C GLU A 63 -9.27 1.32 -10.58
N GLU A 64 -8.13 1.85 -10.16
CA GLU A 64 -7.18 2.54 -11.03
C GLU A 64 -6.63 1.61 -12.13
N ALA A 65 -6.31 0.35 -11.81
CA ALA A 65 -5.84 -0.61 -12.79
C ALA A 65 -6.92 -0.97 -13.82
N LYS A 66 -8.18 -1.15 -13.37
CA LYS A 66 -9.32 -1.41 -14.26
C LYS A 66 -9.61 -0.22 -15.17
N GLU A 67 -9.58 1.00 -14.64
CA GLU A 67 -9.71 2.21 -15.46
C GLU A 67 -8.64 2.31 -16.55
N LYS A 68 -7.39 1.94 -16.24
CA LYS A 68 -6.31 1.88 -17.24
C LYS A 68 -6.56 0.81 -18.29
N MET A 69 -7.01 -0.38 -17.89
CA MET A 69 -7.36 -1.46 -18.83
C MET A 69 -8.49 -1.04 -19.77
N ASP A 70 -9.54 -0.42 -19.24
CA ASP A 70 -10.68 0.03 -20.04
C ASP A 70 -10.27 1.07 -21.08
N LYS A 71 -9.30 1.94 -20.77
CA LYS A 71 -8.71 2.85 -21.75
C LYS A 71 -7.95 2.11 -22.85
N VAL A 72 -7.17 1.08 -22.51
CA VAL A 72 -6.48 0.24 -23.52
C VAL A 72 -7.51 -0.45 -24.43
N LYS A 73 -8.63 -0.95 -23.89
CA LYS A 73 -9.72 -1.56 -24.67
C LYS A 73 -10.42 -0.60 -25.63
N GLN A 74 -10.40 0.69 -25.34
CA GLN A 74 -11.01 1.73 -26.19
C GLN A 74 -10.09 2.19 -27.33
N LEU A 75 -8.86 1.66 -27.41
CA LEU A 75 -7.95 2.01 -28.50
C LEU A 75 -8.46 1.46 -29.84
N PRO A 76 -8.27 2.20 -30.96
CA PRO A 76 -8.69 1.73 -32.28
C PRO A 76 -7.95 0.45 -32.69
N ASP A 77 -8.61 -0.41 -33.47
CA ASP A 77 -8.01 -1.64 -34.04
C ASP A 77 -6.76 -1.38 -34.90
N THR A 78 -6.60 -0.14 -35.40
CA THR A 78 -5.42 0.31 -36.14
C THR A 78 -4.20 0.57 -35.25
N THR A 79 -4.35 0.47 -33.93
CA THR A 79 -3.25 0.69 -32.99
C THR A 79 -2.22 -0.40 -33.14
N GLU A 80 -0.97 0.00 -33.38
CA GLU A 80 0.14 -0.93 -33.49
C GLU A 80 0.27 -1.77 -32.21
N ASN A 81 0.31 -3.09 -32.39
CA ASN A 81 0.42 -4.06 -31.30
C ASN A 81 -0.69 -3.98 -30.23
N LEU A 82 -1.93 -3.65 -30.63
CA LEU A 82 -3.09 -3.61 -29.73
C LEU A 82 -3.29 -4.94 -28.98
N ALA A 83 -3.15 -6.08 -29.67
CA ALA A 83 -3.30 -7.40 -29.05
C ALA A 83 -2.30 -7.62 -27.91
N GLY A 84 -1.02 -7.28 -28.12
CA GLY A 84 0.00 -7.38 -27.08
C GLY A 84 -0.22 -6.40 -25.93
N ALA A 85 -0.76 -5.20 -26.21
CA ALA A 85 -1.13 -4.24 -25.17
C ALA A 85 -2.30 -4.74 -24.30
N LEU A 86 -3.31 -5.35 -24.91
CA LEU A 86 -4.44 -5.95 -24.19
C LEU A 86 -4.02 -7.13 -23.33
N GLU A 87 -3.21 -8.04 -23.89
CA GLU A 87 -2.64 -9.17 -23.15
C GLU A 87 -1.81 -8.69 -21.96
N ALA A 88 -0.96 -7.68 -22.15
CA ALA A 88 -0.18 -7.10 -21.05
C ALA A 88 -1.08 -6.48 -19.96
N ALA A 89 -2.19 -5.84 -20.34
CA ALA A 89 -3.15 -5.28 -19.39
C ALA A 89 -3.90 -6.36 -18.59
N GLU A 90 -4.32 -7.45 -19.25
CA GLU A 90 -4.98 -8.59 -18.61
C GLU A 90 -4.05 -9.33 -17.64
N ASN A 91 -2.81 -9.58 -18.06
CA ASN A 91 -1.78 -10.18 -17.23
C ASN A 91 -1.49 -9.30 -16.00
N GLU A 92 -1.43 -7.97 -16.19
CA GLU A 92 -1.21 -7.04 -15.09
C GLU A 92 -2.35 -7.03 -14.08
N LEU A 93 -3.61 -7.05 -14.54
CA LEU A 93 -4.76 -7.15 -13.64
C LEU A 93 -4.73 -8.44 -12.82
N THR A 94 -4.50 -9.59 -13.48
CA THR A 94 -4.45 -10.89 -12.80
C THR A 94 -3.33 -10.93 -11.74
N ARG A 95 -2.15 -10.42 -12.09
CA ARG A 95 -1.00 -10.31 -11.17
C ARG A 95 -1.32 -9.40 -9.99
N LEU A 96 -1.91 -8.24 -10.23
CA LEU A 96 -2.24 -7.26 -9.21
C LEU A 96 -3.34 -7.77 -8.26
N GLU A 97 -4.39 -8.41 -8.80
CA GLU A 97 -5.45 -9.07 -8.01
C GLU A 97 -4.85 -10.10 -7.06
N THR A 98 -3.95 -10.95 -7.56
CA THR A 98 -3.23 -11.94 -6.75
C THR A 98 -2.40 -11.26 -5.66
N SER A 99 -1.68 -10.19 -6.00
CA SER A 99 -0.87 -9.44 -5.04
C SER A 99 -1.72 -8.80 -3.93
N ILE A 100 -2.89 -8.25 -4.28
CA ILE A 100 -3.83 -7.63 -3.35
C ILE A 100 -4.44 -8.67 -2.42
N TYR A 101 -4.90 -9.80 -2.98
CA TYR A 101 -5.42 -10.91 -2.21
C TYR A 101 -4.39 -11.42 -1.20
N ASN A 102 -3.15 -11.65 -1.65
CA ASN A 102 -2.06 -12.09 -0.78
C ASN A 102 -1.78 -11.08 0.35
N TYR A 103 -1.69 -9.78 0.03
CA TYR A 103 -1.44 -8.75 1.04
C TYR A 103 -2.57 -8.69 2.09
N GLN A 104 -3.82 -8.79 1.63
CA GLN A 104 -4.99 -8.82 2.51
C GLN A 104 -4.99 -10.04 3.43
N ASP A 105 -4.67 -11.22 2.90
CA ASP A 105 -4.57 -12.46 3.68
C ASP A 105 -3.50 -12.36 4.78
N PHE A 106 -2.34 -11.73 4.49
CA PHE A 106 -1.30 -11.47 5.49
C PHE A 106 -1.77 -10.52 6.60
N LEU A 107 -2.50 -9.45 6.24
CA LEU A 107 -3.08 -8.54 7.23
C LEU A 107 -4.09 -9.27 8.14
N ASP A 108 -4.99 -10.06 7.54
CA ASP A 108 -5.98 -10.84 8.27
C ASP A 108 -5.35 -11.91 9.15
N LEU A 109 -4.28 -12.54 8.68
CA LEU A 109 -3.51 -13.51 9.47
C LEU A 109 -2.82 -12.83 10.64
N ASN A 110 -2.14 -11.70 10.43
CA ASN A 110 -1.45 -10.95 11.48
C ASN A 110 -2.40 -10.46 12.57
N VAL A 111 -3.59 -9.96 12.19
CA VAL A 111 -4.65 -9.60 13.16
C VAL A 111 -5.07 -10.84 13.95
N ARG A 112 -5.38 -11.97 13.29
CA ARG A 112 -5.82 -13.21 13.95
C ARG A 112 -4.76 -13.81 14.86
N VAL A 113 -3.50 -13.82 14.43
CA VAL A 113 -2.36 -14.33 15.22
C VAL A 113 -2.21 -13.46 16.47
N TYR A 114 -2.12 -12.15 16.32
CA TYR A 114 -1.93 -11.24 17.45
C TYR A 114 -3.10 -11.30 18.44
N GLN A 115 -4.34 -11.40 17.96
CA GLN A 115 -5.53 -11.56 18.81
C GLN A 115 -5.55 -12.87 19.62
N LYS A 116 -4.88 -13.92 19.16
CA LYS A 116 -4.85 -15.22 19.84
C LYS A 116 -3.62 -15.38 20.73
N SER A 117 -2.45 -14.97 20.22
CA SER A 117 -1.18 -15.15 20.90
C SER A 117 -0.86 -14.02 21.85
N HIS A 118 -1.36 -12.81 21.58
CA HIS A 118 -0.96 -11.56 22.22
C HIS A 118 0.56 -11.31 22.19
N ASP A 119 1.23 -11.95 21.23
CA ASP A 119 2.68 -11.99 21.11
C ASP A 119 3.08 -11.37 19.77
N ILE A 120 3.74 -10.21 19.87
CA ILE A 120 4.18 -9.41 18.72
C ILE A 120 5.22 -10.18 17.90
N SER A 121 6.04 -11.03 18.53
CA SER A 121 7.10 -11.78 17.84
C SER A 121 6.56 -12.81 16.84
N LYS A 122 5.25 -13.15 16.94
CA LYS A 122 4.58 -14.08 16.04
C LYS A 122 3.91 -13.40 14.84
N ILE A 123 3.90 -12.06 14.79
CA ILE A 123 3.41 -11.33 13.63
C ILE A 123 4.39 -11.55 12.47
N LEU A 124 3.85 -11.85 11.29
CA LEU A 124 4.64 -12.03 10.08
C LEU A 124 4.95 -10.69 9.44
N ASP A 125 6.12 -10.60 8.82
CA ASP A 125 6.44 -9.47 7.95
C ASP A 125 5.44 -9.41 6.79
N LEU A 126 5.01 -8.18 6.47
CA LEU A 126 4.09 -7.98 5.37
C LEU A 126 4.81 -8.13 4.03
N PRO A 127 4.15 -8.72 3.02
CA PRO A 127 4.69 -8.75 1.67
C PRO A 127 4.77 -7.33 1.08
N GLU A 128 5.41 -7.21 -0.08
CA GLU A 128 5.47 -5.93 -0.78
C GLU A 128 4.06 -5.36 -1.00
N TYR A 129 3.92 -4.04 -0.80
CA TYR A 129 2.65 -3.38 -1.00
C TYR A 129 2.21 -3.51 -2.47
N PRO A 130 0.97 -3.95 -2.73
CA PRO A 130 0.48 -4.13 -4.09
C PRO A 130 0.53 -2.84 -4.88
N LYS A 131 1.05 -2.92 -6.10
CA LYS A 131 1.17 -1.79 -7.02
C LYS A 131 1.13 -2.27 -8.46
N ILE A 132 0.73 -1.37 -9.35
CA ILE A 132 0.87 -1.58 -10.79
C ILE A 132 2.36 -1.72 -11.12
N SER A 133 2.69 -2.67 -11.98
CA SER A 133 4.07 -2.96 -12.37
C SER A 133 4.67 -1.82 -13.18
N ASN A 134 5.99 -1.67 -13.08
CA ASN A 134 6.72 -0.71 -13.90
C ASN A 134 6.56 -1.03 -15.39
N GLY A 135 6.62 -2.31 -15.77
CA GLY A 135 6.46 -2.75 -17.15
C GLY A 135 5.11 -2.34 -17.77
N PHE A 136 4.01 -2.52 -17.03
CA PHE A 136 2.70 -2.04 -17.50
C PHE A 136 2.60 -0.51 -17.46
N SER A 137 3.19 0.15 -16.46
CA SER A 137 3.20 1.61 -16.36
C SER A 137 3.92 2.26 -17.56
N ASP A 138 5.04 1.67 -17.98
CA ASP A 138 5.82 2.12 -19.14
C ASP A 138 5.09 1.87 -20.45
N LEU A 139 4.45 0.71 -20.58
CA LEU A 139 3.58 0.40 -21.72
C LEU A 139 2.41 1.39 -21.80
N TYR A 140 1.70 1.60 -20.69
CA TYR A 140 0.57 2.49 -20.61
C TYR A 140 0.96 3.93 -20.96
N SER A 141 2.12 4.40 -20.50
CA SER A 141 2.63 5.75 -20.81
C SER A 141 2.98 5.93 -22.29
N ARG A 142 3.38 4.85 -22.99
CA ARG A 142 3.61 4.88 -24.45
C ARG A 142 2.30 4.91 -25.26
N LEU A 143 1.27 4.23 -24.79
CA LEU A 143 -0.06 4.21 -25.44
C LEU A 143 -0.84 5.50 -25.19
N PHE A 144 -0.70 6.05 -23.98
CA PHE A 144 -1.34 7.29 -23.56
C PHE A 144 -0.26 8.28 -23.16
N PRO A 145 0.57 8.75 -24.11
CA PRO A 145 1.51 9.82 -23.81
C PRO A 145 0.68 11.00 -23.28
N VAL A 146 1.09 11.54 -22.14
CA VAL A 146 0.51 12.78 -21.63
C VAL A 146 0.84 13.85 -22.68
N ARG A 147 -0.13 14.11 -23.57
CA ARG A 147 0.00 15.22 -24.52
C ARG A 147 0.13 16.49 -23.67
N ALA A 148 1.09 17.35 -24.04
CA ALA A 148 1.03 18.73 -23.62
C ALA A 148 -0.40 19.23 -23.91
N PRO A 149 -1.07 19.90 -22.97
CA PRO A 149 -2.51 20.00 -23.05
C PRO A 149 -2.91 20.80 -24.28
N GLU A 150 -4.07 20.45 -24.85
CA GLU A 150 -4.66 20.94 -26.11
C GLU A 150 -4.95 22.45 -26.10
N THR A 151 -3.93 23.24 -25.88
CA THR A 151 -3.92 24.71 -25.96
C THR A 151 -3.39 25.17 -27.32
N GLY A 152 -2.93 24.23 -28.16
CA GLY A 152 -2.19 24.53 -29.38
C GLY A 152 -0.77 25.05 -29.12
N ILE A 153 -0.31 24.99 -27.87
CA ILE A 153 1.00 25.46 -27.45
C ILE A 153 1.96 24.27 -27.50
N PRO A 154 3.01 24.31 -28.33
CA PRO A 154 4.07 23.32 -28.31
C PRO A 154 4.59 23.09 -26.89
N ASP A 155 5.00 21.87 -26.57
CA ASP A 155 5.65 21.55 -25.30
C ASP A 155 6.89 22.41 -25.05
N THR A 156 7.54 22.93 -26.11
CA THR A 156 8.65 23.88 -26.08
C THR A 156 8.27 25.30 -25.68
N ASP A 157 6.99 25.66 -25.69
CA ASP A 157 6.55 27.06 -25.61
C ASP A 157 5.97 27.40 -24.23
N CYS A 158 6.18 28.63 -23.78
CA CYS A 158 5.68 29.07 -22.48
C CYS A 158 4.14 29.27 -22.52
N PRO A 159 3.36 28.63 -21.64
CA PRO A 159 1.89 28.74 -21.67
C PRO A 159 1.31 30.09 -21.24
N ILE A 160 2.15 31.09 -20.95
CA ILE A 160 1.73 32.45 -20.59
C ILE A 160 1.93 33.40 -21.78
N CYS A 161 3.10 33.36 -22.41
CA CYS A 161 3.44 34.27 -23.52
C CYS A 161 3.37 33.63 -24.91
N TYR A 162 3.23 32.30 -24.99
CA TYR A 162 3.17 31.53 -26.24
C TYR A 162 4.48 31.52 -27.05
N ASP A 163 5.59 32.00 -26.49
CA ASP A 163 6.91 31.95 -27.13
C ASP A 163 7.69 30.70 -26.76
N THR A 164 8.51 30.21 -27.70
CA THR A 164 9.45 29.11 -27.50
C THR A 164 10.50 29.41 -26.44
N ARG A 165 10.68 28.48 -25.49
CA ARG A 165 11.70 28.56 -24.45
C ARG A 165 13.06 28.17 -25.03
N LEU A 166 14.01 29.09 -25.01
CA LEU A 166 15.36 28.89 -25.55
C LEU A 166 16.31 28.27 -24.51
N PRO A 167 17.32 27.49 -24.96
CA PRO A 167 18.38 26.98 -24.08
C PRO A 167 19.07 28.12 -23.31
N GLY A 168 19.19 27.99 -21.99
CA GLY A 168 19.81 29.00 -21.12
C GLY A 168 18.85 30.02 -20.51
N GLN A 169 17.57 30.04 -20.92
CA GLN A 169 16.55 30.83 -20.24
C GLN A 169 16.12 30.17 -18.92
N GLN A 170 15.84 31.00 -17.91
CA GLN A 170 15.30 30.52 -16.64
C GLN A 170 13.85 30.07 -16.82
N THR A 171 13.57 28.82 -16.45
CA THR A 171 12.25 28.21 -16.55
C THR A 171 11.83 27.59 -15.22
N LEU A 172 10.53 27.42 -15.02
CA LEU A 172 9.97 26.75 -13.85
C LEU A 172 8.87 25.77 -14.29
N ALA A 173 8.98 24.51 -13.88
CA ALA A 173 7.95 23.48 -14.07
C ALA A 173 6.93 23.52 -12.92
N CYS A 174 5.70 23.05 -13.18
CA CYS A 174 4.71 22.93 -12.12
C CYS A 174 5.02 21.75 -11.18
N ASP A 175 4.98 21.97 -9.86
CA ASP A 175 5.21 20.94 -8.83
C ASP A 175 4.12 19.84 -8.76
N ASN A 176 3.02 19.99 -9.50
CA ASN A 176 1.96 19.00 -9.56
C ASN A 176 2.29 17.94 -10.60
N ASP A 177 2.45 16.68 -10.17
CA ASP A 177 2.75 15.52 -11.05
C ASP A 177 1.78 15.36 -12.23
N ARG A 178 0.56 15.90 -12.12
CA ARG A 178 -0.45 15.87 -13.19
C ARG A 178 -0.43 17.10 -14.10
N CYS A 179 0.53 18.02 -13.95
CA CYS A 179 0.61 19.28 -14.68
C CYS A 179 1.94 19.37 -15.47
N PRO A 180 1.93 19.08 -16.78
CA PRO A 180 3.16 18.99 -17.58
C PRO A 180 3.73 20.35 -18.01
N TYR A 181 3.20 21.46 -17.50
CA TYR A 181 3.51 22.79 -18.01
C TYR A 181 4.78 23.40 -17.41
N ILE A 182 5.60 23.99 -18.30
CA ILE A 182 6.84 24.69 -17.98
C ILE A 182 6.74 26.14 -18.46
N PHE A 183 7.06 27.08 -17.58
CA PHE A 183 6.92 28.51 -17.82
C PHE A 183 8.29 29.20 -17.89
N HIS A 184 8.40 30.31 -18.63
CA HIS A 184 9.47 31.27 -18.36
C HIS A 184 9.32 31.82 -16.94
N LEU A 185 10.42 31.85 -16.18
CA LEU A 185 10.39 32.35 -14.81
C LEU A 185 9.89 33.80 -14.74
N SER A 186 10.29 34.63 -15.70
CA SER A 186 9.84 36.03 -15.81
C SER A 186 8.34 36.17 -16.08
N CYS A 187 7.77 35.32 -16.95
CA CYS A 187 6.33 35.32 -17.23
C CYS A 187 5.52 34.90 -16.00
N LEU A 188 6.00 33.89 -15.27
CA LEU A 188 5.32 33.41 -14.09
C LEU A 188 5.37 34.42 -12.93
N ARG A 189 6.49 35.12 -12.74
CA ARG A 189 6.62 36.22 -11.77
C ARG A 189 5.61 37.34 -12.04
N LYS A 190 5.54 37.81 -13.29
CA LYS A 190 4.54 38.81 -13.70
C LYS A 190 3.11 38.34 -13.44
N TRP A 191 2.81 37.08 -13.74
CA TRP A 191 1.49 36.50 -13.45
C TRP A 191 1.13 36.55 -11.95
N PHE A 192 2.09 36.28 -11.07
CA PHE A 192 1.88 36.36 -9.62
C PHE A 192 1.68 37.79 -9.12
N GLU A 193 2.44 38.74 -9.68
CA GLU A 193 2.30 40.18 -9.39
C GLU A 193 0.92 40.69 -9.82
N ASP A 194 0.49 40.39 -11.05
CA ASP A 194 -0.79 40.83 -11.62
C ASP A 194 -2.00 40.27 -10.87
N LYS A 195 -1.88 39.07 -10.30
CA LYS A 195 -2.95 38.38 -9.56
C LYS A 195 -2.87 38.60 -8.04
N LYS A 196 -2.14 39.62 -7.57
CA LYS A 196 -2.00 39.99 -6.14
C LYS A 196 -1.50 38.82 -5.26
N GLY A 197 -0.40 38.18 -5.66
CA GLY A 197 0.22 37.12 -4.84
C GLY A 197 -0.42 35.74 -4.97
N CYS A 198 -1.10 35.47 -6.08
CA CYS A 198 -1.66 34.15 -6.36
C CYS A 198 -0.55 33.15 -6.68
N THR A 199 -0.12 32.34 -5.71
CA THR A 199 0.90 31.29 -5.90
C THR A 199 0.31 30.02 -6.53
N LYS A 200 -0.57 30.16 -7.53
CA LYS A 200 -1.22 29.02 -8.20
C LYS A 200 -0.76 28.94 -9.64
N CYS A 201 -0.53 27.72 -10.12
CA CYS A 201 -0.24 27.43 -11.50
C CYS A 201 -1.37 28.01 -12.39
N PRO A 202 -1.04 28.81 -13.43
CA PRO A 202 -2.04 29.37 -14.34
C PRO A 202 -2.94 28.30 -14.97
N GLN A 203 -2.40 27.09 -15.13
CA GLN A 203 -3.03 26.01 -15.88
C GLN A 203 -3.81 25.04 -15.00
N CYS A 204 -3.21 24.50 -13.93
CA CYS A 204 -3.88 23.50 -13.07
C CYS A 204 -4.42 24.08 -11.75
N GLN A 205 -4.19 25.36 -11.47
CA GLN A 205 -4.63 26.08 -10.26
C GLN A 205 -4.16 25.47 -8.93
N LYS A 206 -3.22 24.52 -8.97
CA LYS A 206 -2.52 24.00 -7.78
C LYS A 206 -1.41 24.95 -7.36
N THR A 207 -1.01 24.86 -6.10
CA THR A 207 0.08 25.67 -5.54
C THR A 207 1.35 25.48 -6.36
N LEU A 208 1.96 26.58 -6.78
CA LEU A 208 3.22 26.67 -7.50
C LEU A 208 4.02 27.80 -6.86
N ARG A 209 5.19 27.49 -6.31
CA ARG A 209 6.04 28.48 -5.62
C ARG A 209 7.28 28.79 -6.43
N ASP A 210 7.63 30.06 -6.52
CA ASP A 210 8.92 30.50 -7.04
C ASP A 210 10.01 30.26 -5.97
N PRO A 211 11.02 29.42 -6.24
CA PRO A 211 12.07 29.10 -5.27
C PRO A 211 12.88 30.31 -4.80
N ASP A 212 13.02 31.34 -5.64
CA ASP A 212 13.85 32.52 -5.31
C ASP A 212 13.07 33.55 -4.48
N GLN A 213 11.76 33.66 -4.68
CA GLN A 213 10.93 34.63 -3.94
C GLN A 213 10.41 34.08 -2.62
N TYR A 214 10.29 32.75 -2.50
CA TYR A 214 9.80 32.08 -1.30
C TYR A 214 10.66 30.85 -0.99
N PRO A 215 11.92 31.05 -0.55
CA PRO A 215 12.77 29.96 -0.12
C PRO A 215 12.06 29.16 0.98
N MET A 216 12.15 27.84 0.93
CA MET A 216 11.56 27.00 1.98
C MET A 216 12.15 27.41 3.33
N LEU A 217 11.27 27.75 4.28
CA LEU A 217 11.67 27.86 5.67
C LEU A 217 12.14 26.47 6.10
N GLN A 218 13.44 26.36 6.37
CA GLN A 218 14.07 25.17 6.93
C GLN A 218 13.46 24.81 8.28
#